data_AF-A0AAD1BHQ8-F1
#
_entry.id   AF-A0AAD1BHQ8-F1
#
_cell.length_a   1.000
_cell.length_b   1.000
_cell.length_c   1.000
_cell.angle_alpha   90.00
_cell.angle_beta   90.00
_cell.angle_gamma   90.00
#
_symmetry.space_group_name_H-M   'P 1'
#
loop_
_entity.id
_entity.type
_entity.pdbx_description
1 polymer ?
#
loop_
_entity_poly.entity_id
_entity_poly.type
_entity_poly.pdbx_seq_one_letter_code
_entity_poly.pdbx_strand_id
1 'polypeptide(L)'
;MLLSFNYTATAKMYGNFNVEHNYIHGELERPENIILGYGDELDKDYQDILDRNDNELFKNVKSVKYLETRHYQNMLEFLMAAPFQVLIMGHSCGNSDRTLLNTVFEHENCISITPFYHKWDDGTDNYLELV
;
A
#
# COMPACT_ATOMS: atom_id res chain seq x y z
N MET A 1 2.50 10.33 -8.56
CA MET A 1 2.29 10.27 -7.10
C MET A 1 3.30 9.30 -6.50
N LEU A 2 3.77 9.54 -5.28
CA LEU A 2 4.48 8.58 -4.43
C LEU A 2 3.51 8.07 -3.37
N LEU A 3 3.11 6.81 -3.47
CA LEU A 3 2.27 6.16 -2.46
C LEU A 3 3.17 5.56 -1.37
N SER A 4 3.19 6.18 -0.19
CA SER A 4 4.04 5.79 0.93
C SER A 4 3.26 4.96 1.96
N PHE A 5 3.71 3.74 2.18
CA PHE A 5 3.23 2.84 3.25
C PHE A 5 4.02 3.02 4.55
N ASN A 6 5.11 3.80 4.52
CA ASN A 6 5.91 4.10 5.71
C ASN A 6 5.21 5.15 6.58
N TYR A 7 5.23 4.93 7.89
CA TYR A 7 4.76 5.89 8.88
C TYR A 7 5.74 7.06 9.07
N THR A 8 7.04 6.82 8.81
CA THR A 8 8.10 7.81 9.03
C THR A 8 8.24 8.78 7.86
N ALA A 9 8.86 9.93 8.13
CA ALA A 9 9.14 10.96 7.13
C ALA A 9 10.27 10.60 6.13
N THR A 10 10.65 9.32 6.01
CA THR A 10 11.78 8.86 5.18
C THR A 10 11.69 9.41 3.76
N ALA A 11 10.51 9.33 3.13
CA ALA A 11 10.28 9.86 1.79
C ALA A 11 10.50 11.38 1.68
N LYS A 12 10.16 12.16 2.73
CA LYS A 12 10.37 13.62 2.76
C LYS A 12 11.86 13.97 2.83
N MET A 13 12.66 13.12 3.49
CA MET A 13 14.10 13.37 3.71
C MET A 13 14.92 13.27 2.42
N TYR A 14 14.49 12.47 1.45
CA TYR A 14 15.09 12.38 0.12
C TYR A 14 14.51 13.43 -0.86
N GLY A 15 13.87 14.47 -0.31
CA GLY A 15 13.05 15.46 -1.01
C GLY A 15 13.84 16.36 -1.96
N ASN A 16 13.88 15.97 -3.23
CA ASN A 16 14.15 16.86 -4.35
C ASN A 16 13.26 16.55 -5.57
N PHE A 17 12.20 15.76 -5.37
CA PHE A 17 11.29 15.35 -6.43
C PHE A 17 9.99 16.16 -6.30
N ASN A 18 9.61 16.84 -7.38
CA ASN A 18 8.35 17.58 -7.47
C ASN A 18 7.17 16.59 -7.64
N VAL A 19 7.03 15.67 -6.67
CA VAL A 19 6.12 14.53 -6.70
C VAL A 19 5.16 14.66 -5.52
N GLU A 20 3.88 14.47 -5.78
CA GLU A 20 2.87 14.43 -4.73
C GLU A 20 3.06 13.19 -3.84
N HIS A 21 3.20 13.41 -2.53
CA HIS A 21 3.31 12.35 -1.53
C HIS A 21 1.93 11.99 -0.99
N ASN A 22 1.57 10.71 -1.03
CA ASN A 22 0.35 10.19 -0.43
C ASN A 22 0.69 9.12 0.61
N TYR A 23 0.52 9.46 1.90
CA TYR A 23 0.83 8.57 3.03
C TYR A 23 -0.37 7.72 3.38
N ILE A 24 -0.48 6.54 2.74
CA ILE A 24 -1.69 5.71 2.82
C ILE A 24 -1.99 5.19 4.22
N HIS A 25 -0.97 5.09 5.07
CA HIS A 25 -1.09 4.71 6.48
C HIS A 25 -1.09 5.89 7.46
N GLY A 26 -1.17 7.13 6.97
CA GLY A 26 -1.03 8.33 7.79
C GLY A 26 0.42 8.70 8.11
N GLU A 27 0.60 9.73 8.93
CA GLU A 27 1.89 10.35 9.23
C GLU A 27 2.08 10.52 10.75
N LEU A 28 3.33 10.50 11.22
CA LEU A 28 3.66 10.67 12.65
C LEU A 28 3.23 12.03 13.22
N GLU A 29 3.13 13.08 12.41
CA GLU A 29 2.65 14.39 12.87
C GLU A 29 1.15 14.38 13.20
N ARG A 30 0.40 13.38 12.71
CA ARG A 30 -1.04 13.19 12.97
C ARG A 30 -1.35 11.74 13.36
N PRO A 31 -0.93 11.30 14.56
CA PRO A 31 -1.05 9.91 15.00
C PRO A 31 -2.48 9.36 14.96
N GLU A 32 -3.50 10.21 15.07
CA GLU A 32 -4.91 9.84 14.99
C GLU A 32 -5.33 9.31 13.61
N ASN A 33 -4.58 9.63 12.56
CA ASN A 33 -4.82 9.14 11.21
C ASN A 33 -3.97 7.90 10.86
N ILE A 34 -3.18 7.40 11.83
CA ILE A 34 -2.33 6.24 11.59
C ILE A 34 -3.19 4.98 11.47
N ILE A 35 -3.02 4.27 10.37
CA ILE A 35 -3.74 3.03 10.10
C ILE A 35 -2.84 1.84 10.42
N LEU A 36 -3.21 1.09 11.44
CA LEU A 36 -2.64 -0.21 11.78
C LEU A 36 -3.69 -1.30 11.57
N GLY A 37 -3.29 -2.47 11.10
CA GLY A 37 -4.26 -3.55 10.90
C GLY A 37 -3.84 -4.62 9.91
N TYR A 38 -4.82 -5.43 9.54
CA TYR A 38 -4.73 -6.47 8.53
C TYR A 38 -5.29 -5.95 7.20
N GLY A 39 -4.56 -6.16 6.10
CA GLY A 39 -4.89 -5.64 4.77
C GLY A 39 -4.93 -6.70 3.66
N ASP A 40 -5.12 -7.98 4.02
CA ASP A 40 -5.35 -9.07 3.07
C ASP A 40 -6.78 -9.63 3.21
N GLU A 41 -7.74 -8.86 2.75
CA GLU A 41 -9.15 -9.27 2.68
C GLU A 41 -9.45 -10.30 1.56
N LEU A 42 -8.44 -10.68 0.77
CA LEU A 42 -8.52 -11.74 -0.23
C LEU A 42 -8.16 -13.11 0.35
N ASP A 43 -7.64 -13.16 1.57
CA ASP A 43 -7.32 -14.41 2.26
C ASP A 43 -8.60 -15.21 2.57
N LYS A 44 -8.49 -16.53 2.46
CA LYS A 44 -9.60 -17.46 2.74
C LYS A 44 -10.13 -17.34 4.18
N ASP A 45 -9.26 -17.02 5.14
CA ASP A 45 -9.60 -16.92 6.55
C ASP A 45 -10.36 -15.60 6.83
N TYR A 46 -10.35 -14.64 5.88
CA TYR A 46 -11.19 -13.44 5.97
C TYR A 46 -12.68 -13.77 5.89
N GLN A 47 -13.07 -14.80 5.13
CA GLN A 47 -14.47 -15.25 5.08
C GLN A 47 -14.91 -15.80 6.44
N ASP A 48 -14.04 -16.51 7.16
CA ASP A 48 -14.34 -16.98 8.51
C ASP A 48 -14.55 -15.82 9.50
N ILE A 49 -13.90 -14.68 9.27
CA ILE A 49 -14.11 -13.45 10.06
C ILE A 49 -15.49 -12.85 9.73
N LEU A 50 -15.85 -12.78 8.45
CA LEU A 50 -17.19 -12.35 7.98
C LEU A 50 -18.31 -13.18 8.59
N ASP A 51 -18.15 -14.50 8.57
CA ASP A 51 -19.18 -15.44 9.01
C ASP A 51 -19.43 -15.40 10.53
N ARG A 52 -18.46 -14.92 11.32
CA ARG A 52 -18.60 -14.71 12.78
C ARG A 52 -19.54 -13.56 13.13
N ASN A 53 -19.78 -12.63 12.19
CA ASN A 53 -20.68 -11.48 12.36
C ASN A 53 -20.42 -10.67 13.66
N ASP A 54 -19.14 -10.55 14.03
CA ASP A 54 -18.68 -9.78 15.19
C ASP A 54 -17.96 -8.52 14.71
N ASN A 55 -18.59 -7.36 14.95
CA ASN A 55 -18.09 -6.07 14.52
C ASN A 55 -16.71 -5.73 15.10
N GLU A 56 -16.33 -6.27 16.27
CA GLU A 56 -15.02 -6.01 16.85
C GLU A 56 -13.88 -6.63 16.03
N LEU A 57 -14.15 -7.68 15.25
CA LEU A 57 -13.15 -8.30 14.38
C LEU A 57 -12.76 -7.40 13.19
N PHE A 58 -13.64 -6.49 12.77
CA PHE A 58 -13.38 -5.56 11.67
C PHE A 58 -12.65 -4.29 12.09
N LYS A 59 -12.51 -4.06 13.41
CA LYS A 59 -11.97 -2.81 13.95
C LYS A 59 -10.57 -2.47 13.44
N ASN A 60 -9.78 -3.49 13.14
CA ASN A 60 -8.40 -3.38 12.65
C ASN A 60 -8.26 -3.89 11.21
N VAL A 61 -9.34 -3.89 10.43
CA VAL A 61 -9.29 -4.17 8.99
C VAL A 61 -8.94 -2.87 8.26
N LYS A 62 -7.84 -2.88 7.51
CA LYS A 62 -7.28 -1.67 6.87
C LYS A 62 -8.21 -1.09 5.82
N SER A 63 -8.91 -1.91 5.02
CA SER A 63 -9.86 -1.40 4.02
C SER A 63 -10.96 -0.52 4.61
N VAL A 64 -11.44 -0.81 5.83
CA VAL A 64 -12.39 0.04 6.55
C VAL A 64 -11.71 1.35 6.97
N LYS A 65 -10.51 1.27 7.51
CA LYS A 65 -9.72 2.41 7.97
C LYS A 65 -9.30 3.36 6.83
N TYR A 66 -9.07 2.83 5.64
CA TYR A 66 -8.77 3.65 4.46
C TYR A 66 -9.90 4.60 4.06
N LEU A 67 -11.14 4.34 4.51
CA LEU A 67 -12.30 5.21 4.28
C LEU A 67 -12.33 6.41 5.25
N GLU A 68 -11.56 6.37 6.35
CA GLU A 68 -11.56 7.43 7.37
C GLU A 68 -10.75 8.67 6.92
N THR A 69 -9.93 8.54 5.88
CA THR A 69 -9.10 9.63 5.34
C THR A 69 -9.22 9.74 3.82
N ARG A 70 -8.75 10.84 3.24
CA ARG A 70 -8.73 11.02 1.77
C ARG A 70 -7.60 10.30 1.06
N HIS A 71 -6.65 9.67 1.77
CA HIS A 71 -5.47 9.09 1.15
C HIS A 71 -5.82 8.01 0.12
N TYR A 72 -6.76 7.13 0.45
CA TYR A 72 -7.22 6.10 -0.47
C TYR A 72 -8.00 6.66 -1.67
N GLN A 73 -8.88 7.65 -1.43
CA GLN A 73 -9.62 8.33 -2.50
C GLN A 73 -8.67 9.06 -3.46
N ASN A 74 -7.68 9.77 -2.96
CA ASN A 74 -6.68 10.45 -3.78
C ASN A 74 -5.87 9.45 -4.64
N MET A 75 -5.58 8.27 -4.09
CA MET A 75 -4.95 7.19 -4.85
C MET A 75 -5.86 6.71 -5.98
N LEU A 76 -7.14 6.43 -5.71
CA LEU A 76 -8.09 6.02 -6.74
C LEU A 76 -8.26 7.08 -7.84
N GLU A 77 -8.40 8.35 -7.46
CA GLU A 77 -8.46 9.47 -8.40
C GLU A 77 -7.22 9.52 -9.30
N PHE A 78 -6.03 9.27 -8.74
CA PHE A 78 -4.78 9.18 -9.51
C PHE A 78 -4.79 8.00 -10.49
N LEU A 79 -5.23 6.80 -10.07
CA LEU A 79 -5.28 5.62 -10.96
C LEU A 79 -6.24 5.81 -12.14
N MET A 80 -7.36 6.49 -11.92
CA MET A 80 -8.37 6.73 -12.96
C MET A 80 -7.99 7.85 -13.94
N ALA A 81 -7.08 8.75 -13.56
CA ALA A 81 -6.83 9.98 -14.33
C ALA A 81 -6.12 9.74 -15.68
N ALA A 82 -5.17 8.81 -15.73
CA ALA A 82 -4.38 8.52 -16.93
C ALA A 82 -3.66 7.17 -16.81
N PRO A 83 -3.18 6.60 -17.94
CA PRO A 83 -2.29 5.44 -17.90
C PRO A 83 -1.05 5.70 -17.03
N PHE A 84 -0.67 4.70 -16.24
CA PHE A 84 0.43 4.81 -15.28
C PHE A 84 1.33 3.57 -15.27
N GLN A 85 2.52 3.75 -14.70
CA GLN A 85 3.47 2.67 -14.40
C GLN A 85 3.70 2.60 -12.90
N VAL A 86 3.78 1.38 -12.38
CA VAL A 86 4.10 1.11 -10.98
C VAL A 86 5.59 0.83 -10.85
N LEU A 87 6.26 1.59 -10.00
CA LEU A 87 7.64 1.35 -9.57
C LEU A 87 7.61 0.91 -8.10
N ILE A 88 7.96 -0.34 -7.81
CA ILE A 88 7.90 -0.89 -6.46
C ILE A 88 9.27 -0.78 -5.81
N MET A 89 9.32 -0.18 -4.62
CA MET A 89 10.51 -0.10 -3.77
C MET A 89 10.08 -0.47 -2.35
N GLY A 90 10.52 -1.61 -1.83
CA GLY A 90 10.11 -2.05 -0.50
C GLY A 90 10.40 -3.52 -0.24
N HIS A 91 9.71 -4.08 0.74
CA HIS A 91 9.65 -5.52 1.00
C HIS A 91 8.24 -5.85 1.48
N SER A 92 7.81 -7.11 1.36
CA SER A 92 6.55 -7.60 1.95
C SER A 92 5.25 -6.95 1.40
N CYS A 93 5.28 -6.53 0.13
CA CYS A 93 4.11 -5.97 -0.57
C CYS A 93 2.98 -6.99 -0.77
N GLY A 94 3.26 -8.30 -0.70
CA GLY A 94 2.26 -9.34 -0.98
C GLY A 94 1.20 -9.55 0.11
N ASN A 95 1.53 -9.35 1.40
CA ASN A 95 0.64 -9.75 2.51
C ASN A 95 0.11 -8.59 3.34
N SER A 96 0.85 -7.48 3.45
CA SER A 96 0.50 -6.41 4.41
C SER A 96 -0.70 -5.58 3.98
N ASP A 97 -0.84 -5.39 2.66
CA ASP A 97 -1.78 -4.47 2.01
C ASP A 97 -2.26 -5.04 0.66
N ARG A 98 -2.41 -6.36 0.61
CA ARG A 98 -2.65 -7.12 -0.62
C ARG A 98 -3.85 -6.60 -1.39
N THR A 99 -4.97 -6.34 -0.73
CA THR A 99 -6.20 -5.86 -1.38
C THR A 99 -5.98 -4.51 -2.05
N LEU A 100 -5.29 -3.58 -1.36
CA LEU A 100 -5.00 -2.27 -1.90
C LEU A 100 -4.04 -2.36 -3.08
N LEU A 101 -2.97 -3.14 -2.95
CA LEU A 101 -1.98 -3.30 -4.02
C LEU A 101 -2.58 -4.02 -5.22
N ASN A 102 -3.44 -5.01 -5.02
CA ASN A 102 -4.20 -5.66 -6.08
C ASN A 102 -5.07 -4.65 -6.84
N THR A 103 -5.68 -3.69 -6.13
CA THR A 103 -6.43 -2.59 -6.76
C THR A 103 -5.55 -1.74 -7.68
N VAL A 104 -4.29 -1.51 -7.31
CA VAL A 104 -3.33 -0.73 -8.12
C VAL A 104 -2.83 -1.54 -9.32
N PHE A 105 -2.50 -2.82 -9.11
CA PHE A 105 -1.85 -3.67 -10.10
C PHE A 105 -2.81 -4.16 -11.18
N GLU A 106 -4.06 -4.46 -10.79
CA GLU A 106 -5.10 -4.95 -11.70
C GLU A 106 -5.93 -3.82 -12.33
N HIS A 107 -5.58 -2.55 -12.08
CA HIS A 107 -6.28 -1.42 -12.68
C HIS A 107 -6.04 -1.37 -14.19
N GLU A 108 -7.08 -1.07 -14.99
CA GLU A 108 -6.99 -1.07 -16.46
C GLU A 108 -5.96 -0.08 -17.04
N ASN A 109 -5.72 1.01 -16.33
CA ASN A 109 -4.70 2.02 -16.66
C ASN A 109 -3.26 1.62 -16.27
N CYS A 110 -3.05 0.49 -15.57
CA CYS A 110 -1.71 0.01 -15.22
C CYS A 110 -1.03 -0.60 -16.44
N ILE A 111 0.02 0.06 -16.95
CA ILE A 111 0.71 -0.37 -18.18
C ILE A 111 1.83 -1.37 -17.86
N SER A 112 2.51 -1.19 -16.73
CA SER A 112 3.62 -2.06 -16.32
C SER A 112 3.92 -1.92 -14.84
N ILE A 113 4.52 -2.98 -14.29
CA ILE A 113 5.00 -3.05 -12.92
C ILE A 113 6.48 -3.36 -12.96
N THR A 114 7.30 -2.56 -12.29
CA THR A 114 8.76 -2.71 -12.24
C THR A 114 9.22 -2.76 -10.79
N PRO A 115 9.62 -3.93 -10.27
CA PRO A 115 10.20 -4.02 -8.94
C PRO A 115 11.67 -3.58 -8.95
N PHE A 116 12.02 -2.66 -8.05
CA PHE A 116 13.39 -2.30 -7.75
C PHE A 116 13.86 -3.13 -6.56
N TYR A 117 14.77 -4.05 -6.86
CA TYR A 117 15.30 -5.00 -5.90
C TYR A 117 16.79 -4.71 -5.64
N HIS A 118 17.24 -5.08 -4.45
CA HIS A 118 18.62 -4.93 -4.04
C HIS A 118 19.43 -6.14 -4.50
N LYS A 119 20.62 -5.87 -5.05
CA LYS A 119 21.64 -6.87 -5.38
C LYS A 119 22.81 -6.67 -4.45
N TRP A 120 23.20 -7.73 -3.75
CA TRP A 120 24.37 -7.73 -2.90
C TRP A 120 25.64 -8.04 -3.72
N ASP A 121 26.80 -7.69 -3.17
CA ASP A 121 28.11 -7.87 -3.82
C ASP A 121 28.44 -9.35 -4.10
N ASP A 122 27.83 -10.28 -3.36
CA ASP A 122 27.99 -11.73 -3.53
C ASP A 122 27.14 -12.31 -4.69
N GLY A 123 26.37 -11.46 -5.37
CA GLY A 123 25.51 -11.83 -6.49
C GLY A 123 24.12 -12.33 -6.09
N THR A 124 23.79 -12.37 -4.79
CA THR A 124 22.43 -12.63 -4.32
C THR A 124 21.54 -11.41 -4.51
N ASP A 125 20.22 -11.62 -4.51
CA ASP A 125 19.25 -10.54 -4.65
C ASP A 125 17.93 -10.84 -3.93
N ASN A 126 17.13 -9.80 -3.66
CA ASN A 126 15.82 -9.93 -2.99
C ASN A 126 14.63 -9.85 -3.94
N TYR A 127 14.83 -10.13 -5.24
CA TYR A 127 13.76 -10.04 -6.24
C TYR A 127 12.56 -10.93 -5.87
N LEU A 128 12.81 -12.17 -5.45
CA LEU A 128 11.76 -13.12 -5.09
C LEU A 128 11.00 -12.76 -3.80
N GLU A 129 11.53 -11.85 -2.98
CA GLU A 129 10.83 -11.36 -1.78
C GLU A 129 9.88 -10.19 -2.11
N LEU A 130 10.03 -9.60 -3.28
CA LEU A 130 9.26 -8.46 -3.78
C LEU A 130 8.09 -8.85 -4.66
N VAL A 131 8.20 -9.98 -5.37
CA VAL A 131 7.26 -10.46 -6.40
C VAL A 131 6.38 -11.58 -5.88
#